data_AF-A0A4V6E8X0-F1
#
_entry.id   AF-A0A4V6E8X0-F1
#
_cell.length_a   1.000
_cell.length_b   1.000
_cell.length_c   1.000
_cell.angle_alpha   90.00
_cell.angle_beta   90.00
_cell.angle_gamma   90.00
#
_symmetry.space_group_name_H-M   'P 1'
#
loop_
_entity.id
_entity.type
_entity.pdbx_description
1 polymer ?
#
loop_
_entity_poly.entity_id
_entity_poly.type
_entity_poly.pdbx_seq_one_letter_code
_entity_poly.pdbx_strand_id
1 'polypeptide(L)'
;MSASDDPRRVHFQSPEYLVDRLDAIAELYDTDRTDLLIEAMREYIEDTADSETFQELVATKYYDDQLEFETVKQLVGAETAQRLRLLKTELEDEPLDLAAPNNIDVYDGDATTVKPAVEDER
;
A
#
# COMPACT_ATOMS: atom_id res chain seq x y z
N MET A 1 14.59 11.40 -12.43
CA MET A 1 15.19 10.98 -13.72
C MET A 1 14.05 10.49 -14.59
N SER A 2 13.87 11.04 -15.78
CA SER A 2 12.91 10.48 -16.73
C SER A 2 13.44 9.11 -17.13
N ALA A 3 12.77 8.04 -16.71
CA ALA A 3 12.89 6.79 -17.44
C ALA A 3 12.58 7.15 -18.90
N SER A 4 13.51 6.87 -19.81
CA SER A 4 13.24 7.04 -21.23
C SER A 4 11.97 6.26 -21.53
N ASP A 5 10.94 6.93 -22.07
CA ASP A 5 9.69 6.30 -22.54
C ASP A 5 9.94 5.35 -23.74
N ASP A 6 11.21 5.20 -24.13
CA ASP A 6 11.65 4.28 -25.15
C ASP A 6 11.44 2.83 -24.70
N PRO A 7 10.77 2.00 -25.54
CA PRO A 7 10.48 0.63 -25.20
C PRO A 7 11.77 -0.18 -25.00
N ARG A 8 11.88 -0.83 -23.84
CA ARG A 8 12.96 -1.78 -23.56
C ARG A 8 12.53 -3.19 -23.97
N ARG A 9 13.27 -3.80 -24.91
CA ARG A 9 13.05 -5.20 -25.29
C ARG A 9 13.46 -6.14 -24.14
N VAL A 10 12.54 -7.04 -23.80
CA VAL A 10 12.72 -8.09 -22.79
C VAL A 10 12.26 -9.43 -23.36
N HIS A 11 12.85 -10.54 -22.90
CA HIS A 11 12.46 -11.88 -23.32
C HIS A 11 11.79 -12.59 -22.14
N PHE A 12 10.55 -13.06 -22.36
CA PHE A 12 9.81 -13.86 -21.39
C PHE A 12 9.73 -15.31 -21.86
N GLN A 13 10.04 -16.23 -20.95
CA GLN A 13 9.74 -17.64 -21.14
C GLN A 13 8.44 -17.94 -20.41
N SER A 14 7.42 -18.28 -21.18
CA SER A 14 6.09 -18.60 -20.66
C SER A 14 5.70 -20.00 -21.09
N PRO A 15 4.91 -20.73 -20.28
CA PRO A 15 4.28 -21.95 -20.72
C PRO A 15 3.41 -21.72 -21.96
N GLU A 16 3.40 -22.68 -22.89
CA GLU A 16 2.65 -22.59 -24.15
C GLU A 16 1.16 -22.26 -23.93
N TYR A 17 0.51 -22.96 -22.98
CA TYR A 17 -0.89 -22.74 -22.65
C TYR A 17 -1.24 -21.30 -22.23
N LEU A 18 -0.28 -20.58 -21.62
CA LEU A 18 -0.49 -19.20 -21.18
C LEU A 18 -0.46 -18.27 -22.40
N VAL A 19 0.47 -18.52 -23.32
CA VAL A 19 0.60 -17.74 -24.56
C VAL A 19 -0.64 -17.95 -25.44
N ASP A 20 -1.08 -19.19 -25.62
CA ASP A 20 -2.30 -19.50 -26.39
C ASP A 20 -3.53 -18.80 -25.83
N ARG A 21 -3.66 -18.77 -24.50
CA ARG A 21 -4.76 -18.08 -23.83
C ARG A 21 -4.68 -16.57 -24.01
N LEU A 22 -3.49 -15.98 -23.91
CA LEU A 22 -3.29 -14.55 -24.15
C LEU A 22 -3.61 -14.18 -25.60
N ASP A 23 -3.17 -14.99 -26.56
CA ASP A 23 -3.44 -14.77 -27.99
C ASP A 23 -4.95 -14.85 -28.29
N ALA A 24 -5.67 -15.82 -27.71
CA ALA A 24 -7.12 -15.93 -27.85
C ALA A 24 -7.89 -14.74 -27.25
N ILE A 25 -7.40 -14.20 -26.11
CA ILE A 25 -7.96 -12.99 -25.51
C ILE A 25 -7.66 -11.79 -26.40
N ALA A 26 -6.43 -11.65 -26.88
CA ALA A 26 -6.01 -10.56 -27.76
C ALA A 26 -6.86 -10.51 -29.05
N GLU A 27 -7.13 -11.67 -29.66
CA GLU A 27 -8.04 -11.79 -30.82
C GLU A 27 -9.48 -11.36 -30.48
N LEU A 28 -9.99 -11.72 -29.31
CA LEU A 28 -11.34 -11.31 -28.87
C LEU A 28 -11.47 -9.79 -28.70
N TYR A 29 -10.41 -9.13 -28.24
CA TYR A 29 -10.38 -7.69 -27.99
C TYR A 29 -9.84 -6.86 -29.17
N ASP A 30 -9.50 -7.49 -30.31
CA ASP A 30 -8.86 -6.85 -31.47
C ASP A 30 -7.62 -6.03 -31.04
N THR A 31 -6.77 -6.63 -30.20
CA THR A 31 -5.56 -5.99 -29.65
C THR A 31 -4.33 -6.85 -29.86
N ASP A 32 -3.14 -6.28 -29.70
CA ASP A 32 -1.89 -7.00 -29.76
C ASP A 32 -1.58 -7.66 -28.40
N ARG A 33 -1.00 -8.86 -28.43
CA ARG A 33 -0.51 -9.55 -27.21
C ARG A 33 0.39 -8.64 -26.36
N THR A 34 1.23 -7.83 -27.01
CA THR A 34 2.16 -6.93 -26.31
C THR A 34 1.39 -5.87 -25.52
N ASP A 35 0.36 -5.27 -26.11
CA ASP A 35 -0.45 -4.25 -25.45
C ASP A 35 -1.22 -4.85 -24.28
N LEU A 36 -1.78 -6.05 -24.46
CA LEU A 36 -2.46 -6.77 -23.38
C LEU A 36 -1.52 -7.13 -22.22
N LEU A 37 -0.27 -7.52 -22.51
CA LEU A 37 0.74 -7.77 -21.48
C LEU A 37 1.16 -6.48 -20.77
N ILE A 38 1.34 -5.38 -21.50
CA ILE A 38 1.67 -4.08 -20.92
C ILE A 38 0.56 -3.62 -19.98
N GLU A 39 -0.70 -3.74 -20.40
CA GLU A 39 -1.85 -3.35 -19.60
C GLU A 39 -1.96 -4.20 -18.33
N ALA A 40 -1.89 -5.53 -18.47
CA ALA A 40 -1.94 -6.43 -17.32
C ALA A 40 -0.79 -6.19 -16.32
N MET A 41 0.42 -5.85 -16.82
CA MET A 41 1.54 -5.49 -15.96
C MET A 41 1.32 -4.15 -15.25
N ARG A 42 0.75 -3.15 -15.94
CA ARG A 42 0.42 -1.84 -15.35
C ARG A 42 -0.59 -2.02 -14.23
N GLU A 43 -1.70 -2.70 -14.52
CA GLU A 43 -2.77 -2.99 -13.55
C GLU A 43 -2.21 -3.73 -12.33
N TYR A 44 -1.43 -4.79 -12.55
CA TYR A 44 -0.83 -5.54 -11.46
C TYR A 44 0.10 -4.69 -10.58
N ILE A 45 0.90 -3.80 -11.16
CA ILE A 45 1.80 -2.92 -10.41
C ILE A 45 1.00 -1.88 -9.62
N GLU A 46 -0.02 -1.27 -10.22
CA GLU A 46 -0.89 -0.29 -9.55
C GLU A 46 -1.64 -0.95 -8.38
N ASP A 47 -2.28 -2.09 -8.61
CA ASP A 47 -2.97 -2.85 -7.55
C ASP A 47 -2.03 -3.29 -6.42
N THR A 48 -0.81 -3.71 -6.77
CA THR A 48 0.20 -4.08 -5.77
C THR A 48 0.66 -2.86 -4.98
N ALA A 49 0.86 -1.72 -5.62
CA ALA A 49 1.25 -0.48 -4.96
C ALA A 49 0.17 0.06 -4.00
N ASP A 50 -1.10 -0.14 -4.35
CA ASP A 50 -2.26 0.25 -3.52
C ASP A 50 -2.61 -0.78 -2.43
N SER A 51 -2.03 -1.97 -2.46
CA SER A 51 -2.23 -2.99 -1.43
C SER A 51 -1.67 -2.55 -0.07
N GLU A 52 -2.52 -2.54 0.96
CA GLU A 52 -2.14 -2.20 2.34
C GLU A 52 -0.96 -3.06 2.84
N THR A 53 -0.98 -4.37 2.59
CA THR A 53 0.08 -5.30 3.00
C THR A 53 1.41 -4.97 2.32
N PHE A 54 1.38 -4.55 1.05
CA PHE A 54 2.57 -4.16 0.33
C PHE A 54 3.11 -2.82 0.84
N GLN A 55 2.24 -1.83 1.06
CA GLN A 55 2.62 -0.54 1.63
C GLN A 55 3.23 -0.69 3.04
N GLU A 56 2.68 -1.55 3.88
CA GLU A 56 3.22 -1.86 5.21
C GLU A 56 4.61 -2.49 5.14
N LEU A 57 4.82 -3.43 4.20
CA LEU A 57 6.14 -4.03 3.96
C LEU A 57 7.15 -2.97 3.53
N VAL A 58 6.78 -2.09 2.59
CA VAL A 58 7.64 -0.99 2.12
C VAL A 58 7.93 0.00 3.25
N ALA A 59 6.93 0.37 4.04
CA ALA A 59 7.07 1.27 5.19
C ALA A 59 8.05 0.71 6.22
N THR A 60 7.88 -0.56 6.62
CA THR A 60 8.78 -1.25 7.55
C THR A 60 10.22 -1.20 7.06
N LYS A 61 10.45 -1.57 5.80
CA LYS A 61 11.79 -1.53 5.20
C LYS A 61 12.37 -0.13 5.08
N TYR A 62 11.53 0.88 4.86
CA TYR A 62 11.95 2.28 4.76
C TYR A 62 12.30 2.89 6.13
N TYR A 63 11.53 2.56 7.17
CA TYR A 63 11.80 2.99 8.54
C TYR A 63 13.05 2.33 9.12
N ASP A 64 13.34 1.09 8.72
CA ASP A 64 14.57 0.37 9.07
C ASP A 64 15.81 0.79 8.23
N ASP A 65 15.74 1.87 7.45
CA ASP A 65 16.82 2.33 6.56
C ASP A 65 17.29 1.30 5.50
N GLN A 66 16.47 0.29 5.18
CA GLN A 66 16.78 -0.73 4.18
C GLN A 66 16.38 -0.32 2.75
N LEU A 67 15.58 0.74 2.61
CA LEU A 67 15.16 1.28 1.32
C LEU A 67 15.44 2.79 1.27
N GLU A 68 16.00 3.23 0.16
CA GLU A 68 16.13 4.65 -0.15
C GLU A 68 14.77 5.24 -0.55
N PHE A 69 14.57 6.52 -0.25
CA PHE A 69 13.32 7.23 -0.55
C PHE A 69 12.95 7.17 -2.05
N GLU A 70 13.94 7.24 -2.95
CA GLU A 70 13.69 7.13 -4.39
C GLU A 70 13.21 5.74 -4.81
N THR A 71 13.62 4.68 -4.09
CA THR A 71 13.12 3.32 -4.32
C THR A 71 11.70 3.19 -3.82
N VAL A 72 11.39 3.72 -2.63
CA VAL A 72 10.02 3.75 -2.09
C VAL A 72 9.08 4.46 -3.05
N LYS A 73 9.51 5.61 -3.60
CA LYS A 73 8.75 6.37 -4.60
C LYS A 73 8.45 5.57 -5.88
N GLN A 74 9.32 4.66 -6.29
CA GLN A 74 9.09 3.78 -7.44
C GLN A 74 8.14 2.62 -7.11
N LEU A 75 8.08 2.19 -5.85
CA LEU A 75 7.27 1.04 -5.42
C LEU A 75 5.82 1.42 -5.08
N VAL A 76 5.61 2.52 -4.36
CA VAL A 76 4.28 2.93 -3.86
C VAL A 76 3.78 4.25 -4.47
N GLY A 77 4.52 4.80 -5.43
CA GLY A 77 4.23 6.10 -6.02
C GLY A 77 4.66 7.29 -5.17
N ALA A 78 4.56 8.49 -5.76
CA ALA A 78 5.08 9.73 -5.16
C ALA A 78 4.28 10.18 -3.93
N GLU A 79 2.97 10.03 -3.95
CA GLU A 79 2.11 10.48 -2.85
C GLU A 79 2.34 9.64 -1.59
N THR A 80 2.20 8.32 -1.70
CA THR A 80 2.38 7.40 -0.57
C THR A 80 3.81 7.47 -0.03
N ALA A 81 4.83 7.54 -0.89
CA ALA A 81 6.20 7.70 -0.45
C ALA A 81 6.41 8.99 0.38
N GLN A 82 5.80 10.11 -0.04
CA GLN A 82 5.90 11.36 0.72
C GLN A 82 5.20 11.27 2.07
N ARG A 83 4.05 10.60 2.16
CA ARG A 83 3.38 10.32 3.45
C ARG A 83 4.29 9.51 4.37
N LEU A 84 4.92 8.45 3.85
CA LEU A 84 5.87 7.63 4.62
C LEU A 84 7.08 8.45 5.09
N ARG A 85 7.60 9.35 4.25
CA ARG A 85 8.73 10.23 4.61
C ARG A 85 8.38 11.22 5.71
N LEU A 86 7.20 11.84 5.65
CA LEU A 86 6.73 12.74 6.70
C LEU A 86 6.60 11.98 8.02
N LEU A 87 5.98 10.80 7.98
CA LEU A 87 5.83 9.96 9.17
C LEU A 87 7.17 9.51 9.74
N LYS A 88 8.15 9.16 8.90
CA LYS A 88 9.52 8.85 9.35
C LYS A 88 10.14 10.04 10.09
N THR A 89 10.03 11.23 9.51
CA THR A 89 10.58 12.46 10.10
C THR A 89 9.95 12.74 11.46
N GLU A 90 8.62 12.58 11.58
CA GLU A 90 7.91 12.74 12.86
C GLU A 90 8.33 11.69 13.89
N LEU A 91 8.60 10.45 13.45
CA LEU A 91 9.03 9.36 14.34
C LEU A 91 10.47 9.54 14.84
N GLU A 92 11.31 10.18 14.02
CA GLU A 92 12.70 10.53 14.34
C GLU A 92 12.82 11.84 15.12
N ASP A 93 11.78 12.67 15.15
CA ASP A 93 11.75 13.91 15.92
C ASP A 93 11.76 13.63 17.44
N GLU A 94 12.05 14.67 18.23
CA GLU A 94 12.16 14.52 19.67
C GLU A 94 10.88 13.90 20.26
N PRO A 95 10.98 12.78 21.00
CA PRO A 95 9.81 12.17 21.61
C PRO A 95 9.14 13.20 22.52
N LEU A 96 7.81 13.29 22.43
CA LEU A 96 7.03 14.18 23.27
C LEU A 96 7.44 13.97 24.73
N ASP A 97 7.76 15.06 25.44
CA ASP A 97 8.07 15.07 26.88
C ASP A 97 6.80 14.80 27.69
N LEU A 98 6.26 13.60 27.51
CA LEU A 98 5.12 13.09 28.22
C LEU A 98 5.62 12.55 29.54
N ALA A 99 5.12 13.11 30.64
CA ALA A 99 5.29 12.51 31.94
C ALA A 99 4.79 11.06 31.88
N ALA A 100 5.54 10.15 32.52
CA ALA A 100 5.10 8.77 32.68
C ALA A 100 3.65 8.75 33.21
N PRO A 101 2.79 7.85 32.71
CA PRO A 101 1.41 7.81 33.15
C PRO A 101 1.37 7.64 34.66
N ASN A 102 0.74 8.59 35.34
CA ASN A 102 0.47 8.46 36.76
C ASN A 102 -0.47 7.27 36.93
N ASN A 103 -0.19 6.39 37.90
CA ASN A 103 -1.06 5.27 38.26
C ASN A 103 -2.29 5.75 39.04
N ILE A 104 -2.96 6.77 38.51
CA ILE A 104 -4.24 7.25 38.99
C ILE A 104 -5.32 6.35 38.39
N ASP A 105 -6.19 5.83 39.23
CA ASP A 105 -7.39 5.17 38.76
C ASP A 105 -8.35 6.26 38.25
N VAL A 106 -8.36 6.47 36.94
CA VAL A 106 -9.26 7.42 36.27
C VAL A 106 -10.73 7.03 36.44
N TYR A 107 -10.99 5.78 36.84
CA TYR A 107 -12.31 5.20 37.06
C TYR A 107 -12.66 5.04 38.55
N ASP A 108 -11.91 5.64 39.47
CA ASP A 108 -12.22 5.67 40.92
C ASP A 108 -13.49 6.49 41.27
N GLY A 109 -14.21 6.98 40.25
CA GLY A 109 -15.52 7.60 40.42
C GLY A 109 -16.63 6.55 40.53
N ASP A 110 -17.73 6.89 41.21
CA ASP A 110 -18.95 6.10 41.19
C ASP A 110 -19.41 5.87 39.74
N ALA A 111 -19.14 4.68 39.20
CA ALA A 111 -19.56 4.29 37.87
C ALA A 111 -21.10 4.36 37.80
N THR A 112 -21.61 5.32 37.04
CA THR A 112 -23.06 5.42 36.83
C THR A 112 -23.50 4.32 35.89
N THR A 113 -24.18 3.31 36.43
CA THR A 113 -24.80 2.26 35.60
C THR A 113 -26.03 2.84 34.94
N VAL A 114 -25.92 3.18 33.65
CA VAL A 114 -27.07 3.58 32.84
C VAL A 114 -27.93 2.34 32.58
N LYS A 115 -29.14 2.32 33.13
CA LYS A 115 -30.13 1.30 32.77
C LYS A 115 -30.66 1.60 31.36
N PRO A 116 -30.58 0.67 30.40
CA PRO A 116 -31.24 0.88 29.11
C PRO A 116 -32.74 1.03 29.36
N ALA A 117 -33.33 2.08 28.77
CA ALA A 117 -34.77 2.25 28.79
C ALA A 117 -35.39 1.03 28.10
N VAL A 118 -36.15 0.25 28.84
CA VAL A 118 -36.95 -0.83 28.27
C VAL A 118 -37.96 -0.15 27.34
N GLU A 119 -37.88 -0.42 26.04
CA GLU A 119 -38.94 -0.04 25.11
C GLU A 119 -40.26 -0.56 25.65
N ASP A 120 -41.21 0.36 25.82
CA ASP A 120 -42.58 0.08 26.22
C ASP A 120 -43.21 -0.81 25.13
N GLU A 121 -43.31 -2.12 25.39
CA GLU A 121 -44.12 -3.03 24.58
C GLU A 121 -45.58 -2.62 24.70
N ARG A 122 -46.11 -1.91 23.68
CA ARG A 122 -47.55 -1.89 23.35
C ARG A 122 -47.80 -1.80 21.86
#